data_AF-A0A7J2KCE6-F1
#
_entry.id   AF-A0A7J2KCE6-F1
#
_cell.length_a   1.000
_cell.length_b   1.000
_cell.length_c   1.000
_cell.angle_alpha   90.00
_cell.angle_beta   90.00
_cell.angle_gamma   90.00
#
_symmetry.space_group_name_H-M   'P 1'
#
loop_
_entity.id
_entity.type
_entity.pdbx_description
1 polymer ?
#
loop_
_entity_poly.entity_id
_entity_poly.type
_entity_poly.pdbx_seq_one_letter_code
_entity_poly.pdbx_strand_id
1 'polypeptide(L)'
;MFLHIFLTALLSGCFCGMIGYYIHRFHIVTLSFSIAHAALAGASIALILGLDITYIALLFTILFSLIIGILYPRIRYEWELISMGFF
;
A
#
# COMPACT_ATOMS: atom_id res chain seq x y z
N MET A 1 -3.52 -4.32 28.41
CA MET A 1 -2.81 -3.39 27.51
C MET A 1 -1.69 -4.10 26.73
N PHE A 2 -0.70 -4.73 27.38
CA PHE A 2 0.39 -5.46 26.70
C PHE A 2 -0.07 -6.58 25.74
N LEU A 3 -1.05 -7.40 26.14
CA LEU A 3 -1.52 -8.52 25.30
C LEU A 3 -2.15 -8.05 23.98
N HIS A 4 -2.84 -6.90 23.97
CA HIS A 4 -3.44 -6.34 22.76
C HIS A 4 -2.37 -5.85 21.78
N ILE A 5 -1.35 -5.14 22.28
CA ILE A 5 -0.24 -4.62 21.48
C ILE A 5 0.58 -5.77 20.88
N PHE A 6 0.79 -6.83 21.66
CA PHE A 6 1.47 -8.02 21.17
C PHE A 6 0.68 -8.70 20.05
N LEU A 7 -0.64 -8.83 20.22
CA LEU A 7 -1.51 -9.44 19.22
C LEU A 7 -1.57 -8.61 17.93
N THR A 8 -1.66 -7.28 18.03
CA THR A 8 -1.69 -6.40 16.85
C THR A 8 -0.34 -6.35 16.13
N ALA A 9 0.77 -6.34 16.87
CA ALA A 9 2.11 -6.41 16.28
C ALA A 9 2.34 -7.74 15.56
N LEU A 10 1.92 -8.86 16.16
CA LEU A 10 2.01 -10.18 15.54
C LEU A 10 1.16 -10.26 14.26
N LEU A 11 -0.09 -9.77 14.31
CA LEU A 11 -0.97 -9.73 13.14
C LEU A 11 -0.38 -8.87 12.03
N SER A 12 0.04 -7.65 12.35
CA SER A 12 0.63 -6.72 11.37
C SER A 12 1.91 -7.29 10.76
N GLY A 13 2.78 -7.89 11.57
CA GLY A 13 4.01 -8.53 11.10
C GLY A 13 3.74 -9.69 10.14
N CYS A 14 2.81 -10.59 10.49
CA CYS A 14 2.42 -11.71 9.63
C CYS A 14 1.83 -11.24 8.30
N PHE A 15 0.96 -10.22 8.31
CA PHE A 15 0.38 -9.66 7.09
C PHE A 15 1.44 -9.01 6.20
N CYS A 16 2.31 -8.17 6.77
CA CYS A 16 3.40 -7.53 6.01
C CYS A 16 4.38 -8.57 5.43
N GLY A 17 4.70 -9.63 6.18
CA GLY A 17 5.55 -10.72 5.69
C GLY A 17 4.91 -11.50 4.55
N MET A 18 3.63 -11.84 4.66
CA MET A 18 2.89 -12.55 3.61
C MET A 18 2.78 -11.71 2.33
N ILE A 19 2.45 -10.42 2.46
CA ILE A 19 2.40 -9.47 1.34
C ILE A 19 3.77 -9.37 0.67
N GLY A 20 4.85 -9.23 1.45
CA GLY A 20 6.24 -9.19 0.95
C GLY A 20 6.63 -10.43 0.15
N TYR A 21 6.24 -11.63 0.60
CA TYR A 21 6.46 -12.87 -0.14
C TYR A 21 5.78 -12.87 -1.51
N TYR A 22 4.51 -12.45 -1.59
CA TYR A 22 3.79 -12.36 -2.86
C TYR A 22 4.41 -11.32 -3.80
N ILE A 23 4.75 -10.14 -3.29
CA ILE A 23 5.39 -9.08 -4.06
C ILE A 23 6.70 -9.55 -4.69
N HIS A 24 7.53 -10.22 -3.90
CA HIS A 24 8.80 -10.77 -4.37
C HIS A 24 8.59 -11.85 -5.43
N ARG A 25 7.61 -12.75 -5.23
CA ARG A 25 7.32 -13.82 -6.18
C ARG A 25 6.75 -13.33 -7.51
N PHE A 26 6.02 -12.22 -7.51
CA PHE A 26 5.46 -11.62 -8.71
C PHE A 26 6.37 -10.55 -9.35
N HIS A 27 7.55 -10.25 -8.77
CA HIS A 27 8.46 -9.19 -9.22
C HIS A 27 7.78 -7.81 -9.34
N ILE A 28 6.85 -7.48 -8.43
CA ILE A 28 6.09 -6.21 -8.42
C ILE A 28 6.53 -5.27 -7.29
N VAL A 29 7.83 -5.26 -6.98
CA VAL A 29 8.39 -4.60 -5.79
C VAL A 29 8.10 -3.09 -5.79
N THR A 30 8.28 -2.44 -6.92
CA THR A 30 8.05 -1.00 -7.12
C THR A 30 6.56 -0.64 -6.94
N LEU A 31 5.64 -1.46 -7.48
CA LEU A 31 4.20 -1.24 -7.32
C LEU A 31 3.75 -1.28 -5.86
N SER A 32 4.30 -2.20 -5.06
CA SER A 32 3.97 -2.24 -3.62
C SER A 32 4.40 -0.97 -2.90
N PHE A 33 5.52 -0.36 -3.30
CA PHE A 33 5.97 0.88 -2.70
C PHE A 33 5.01 2.02 -3.03
N SER A 34 4.58 2.15 -4.29
CA SER A 34 3.62 3.18 -4.69
C SER A 34 2.28 3.04 -3.95
N ILE A 35 1.82 1.80 -3.69
CA ILE A 35 0.60 1.55 -2.90
C ILE A 35 0.78 2.00 -1.44
N ALA A 36 1.94 1.77 -0.83
CA ALA A 36 2.24 2.27 0.52
C ALA A 36 2.27 3.80 0.57
N HIS A 37 2.81 4.45 -0.46
CA HIS A 37 2.82 5.91 -0.56
C HIS A 37 1.42 6.49 -0.77
N ALA A 38 0.54 5.81 -1.52
CA ALA A 38 -0.86 6.18 -1.63
C ALA A 38 -1.59 6.09 -0.27
N ALA A 39 -1.28 5.09 0.55
CA ALA A 39 -1.81 5.00 1.91
C ALA A 39 -1.36 6.19 2.78
N LEU A 40 -0.08 6.58 2.69
CA LEU A 40 0.49 7.74 3.38
C LEU A 40 -0.12 9.06 2.89
N ALA A 41 -0.30 9.22 1.58
CA ALA A 41 -0.97 10.38 0.99
C ALA A 41 -2.41 10.50 1.51
N GLY A 42 -3.17 9.40 1.50
CA GLY A 42 -4.52 9.35 2.08
C GLY A 42 -4.53 9.70 3.57
N ALA A 43 -3.59 9.16 4.35
CA ALA A 43 -3.45 9.48 5.77
C ALA A 43 -3.14 10.97 6.01
N SER A 44 -2.27 11.57 5.19
CA SER A 44 -1.94 13.00 5.28
C SER A 44 -3.13 13.90 4.96
N ILE A 45 -3.93 13.55 3.95
CA ILE A 45 -5.17 14.25 3.59
C ILE A 45 -6.18 14.14 4.75
N ALA A 46 -6.33 12.95 5.34
CA ALA A 46 -7.21 12.73 6.48
C ALA A 46 -6.86 13.62 7.68
N LEU A 47 -5.57 13.75 7.98
CA LEU A 47 -5.07 14.61 9.05
C LEU A 47 -5.42 16.09 8.82
N ILE A 48 -5.32 16.58 7.59
CA ILE A 48 -5.64 17.98 7.24
C ILE A 48 -7.15 18.24 7.35
N LEU A 49 -7.98 17.29 6.93
CA LEU A 49 -9.45 17.42 6.99
C LEU A 49 -10.03 17.11 8.39
N GLY A 50 -9.22 16.60 9.33
CA GLY A 50 -9.69 16.19 10.66
C GLY A 50 -10.61 14.97 10.64
N LEU A 51 -10.50 14.12 9.60
CA LEU A 51 -11.27 12.89 9.43
C LEU A 51 -10.51 11.68 10.00
N ASP A 52 -11.22 10.56 10.16
CA ASP A 52 -10.61 9.30 10.56
C ASP A 52 -9.56 8.81 9.55
N ILE A 53 -8.31 8.76 10.01
CA ILE A 53 -7.12 8.41 9.22
C ILE A 53 -7.29 7.05 8.55
N THR A 54 -7.81 6.07 9.28
CA THR A 54 -7.95 4.69 8.82
C THR A 54 -8.86 4.58 7.60
N TYR A 55 -9.99 5.29 7.58
CA TYR A 55 -10.96 5.19 6.49
C TYR A 55 -10.45 5.87 5.21
N ILE A 56 -9.89 7.06 5.33
CA ILE A 56 -9.37 7.79 4.17
C ILE A 56 -8.12 7.11 3.61
N ALA A 57 -7.19 6.65 4.45
CA ALA A 57 -6.03 5.90 4.00
C ALA A 57 -6.42 4.60 3.28
N LEU A 58 -7.39 3.86 3.82
CA LEU A 58 -7.91 2.65 3.20
C LEU A 58 -8.53 2.95 1.83
N LEU A 59 -9.39 3.97 1.74
CA LEU A 59 -10.06 4.36 0.50
C LEU A 59 -9.04 4.75 -0.58
N PHE A 60 -8.04 5.55 -0.22
CA PHE A 60 -6.99 5.97 -1.16
C PHE A 60 -6.14 4.79 -1.64
N THR A 61 -5.80 3.87 -0.72
CA THR A 61 -5.04 2.66 -1.03
C THR A 61 -5.81 1.73 -1.97
N ILE A 62 -7.11 1.52 -1.73
CA ILE A 62 -7.97 0.68 -2.58
C ILE A 62 -8.12 1.27 -3.97
N LEU A 63 -8.40 2.58 -4.07
CA LEU A 63 -8.53 3.25 -5.38
C LEU A 63 -7.23 3.14 -6.18
N PHE A 64 -6.09 3.41 -5.54
CA PHE A 64 -4.80 3.35 -6.20
C PHE A 64 -4.41 1.93 -6.62
N SER A 65 -4.64 0.94 -5.74
CA SER A 65 -4.43 -0.47 -6.06
C SER A 65 -5.34 -0.95 -7.21
N LEU A 66 -6.57 -0.45 -7.31
CA LEU A 66 -7.49 -0.79 -8.39
C LEU A 66 -7.01 -0.20 -9.72
N ILE A 67 -6.59 1.07 -9.72
CA ILE A 67 -6.03 1.75 -10.91
C ILE A 67 -4.79 0.99 -11.41
N ILE A 68 -3.86 0.67 -10.51
CA ILE A 68 -2.65 -0.10 -10.85
C ILE A 68 -3.04 -1.50 -11.35
N GLY A 69 -3.96 -2.19 -10.68
CA GLY A 69 -4.39 -3.54 -11.08
C GLY A 69 -5.00 -3.60 -12.48
N ILE A 70 -5.76 -2.57 -12.87
CA ILE A 70 -6.35 -2.45 -14.22
C ILE A 70 -5.28 -2.12 -15.26
N LEU A 71 -4.30 -1.30 -14.90
CA LEU A 71 -3.31 -0.77 -15.84
C LEU A 71 -2.09 -1.68 -16.01
N TYR A 72 -1.81 -2.53 -15.03
CA TYR A 72 -0.76 -3.54 -15.03
C TYR A 72 -0.77 -4.49 -16.26
N PRO A 73 -1.89 -5.10 -16.67
CA PRO A 73 -1.89 -5.97 -17.86
C PRO A 73 -1.68 -5.21 -19.17
N ARG A 74 -1.82 -3.88 -19.20
CA ARG A 74 -1.73 -3.08 -20.43
C ARG A 74 -0.32 -2.64 -20.78
N ILE A 75 0.58 -2.56 -19.79
CA ILE A 75 1.91 -1.96 -19.95
C ILE A 75 2.84 -2.83 -19.10
N ARG A 76 3.55 -3.77 -19.72
CA ARG A 76 4.23 -4.84 -18.96
C ARG A 76 5.71 -4.57 -18.66
N TYR A 77 6.28 -3.49 -19.20
CA TYR A 77 7.72 -3.23 -19.17
C TYR A 77 8.12 -1.86 -18.59
N GLU A 78 7.23 -0.86 -18.61
CA GLU A 78 7.54 0.54 -18.24
C GLU A 78 7.07 0.92 -16.81
N TRP A 79 6.33 0.05 -16.10
CA TRP A 79 5.73 0.39 -14.80
C TRP A 79 6.74 0.57 -13.68
N GLU A 80 7.83 -0.19 -13.71
CA GLU A 80 8.88 -0.04 -12.70
C GLU A 80 9.56 1.33 -12.82
N LEU A 81 9.72 1.85 -14.05
CA LEU A 81 10.25 3.18 -14.33
C LEU A 81 9.30 4.30 -13.89
N ILE A 82 7.99 4.15 -14.16
CA ILE A 82 6.97 5.13 -13.76
C ILE A 82 6.82 5.17 -12.24
N SER A 83 6.86 4.01 -11.60
CA SER A 83 6.81 3.88 -10.14
C SER A 83 8.04 4.49 -9.46
N MET A 84 9.24 4.35 -10.06
CA MET A 84 10.45 5.05 -9.60
C MET A 84 10.33 6.58 -9.68
N GLY A 85 9.57 7.12 -10.63
CA GLY A 85 9.32 8.56 -10.73
C GLY A 85 8.27 9.11 -9.74
N PHE A 86 7.49 8.23 -9.10
CA PHE A 86 6.53 8.58 -8.05
C PHE A 86 7.14 8.53 -6.64
N PHE A 87 8.41 8.15 -6.55
CA PHE A 87 9.22 8.11 -5.33
C PHE A 87 9.99 9.44 -5.18
#